data_AF-A0AA46QVB3-F1
#
_entry.id   AF-A0AA46QVB3-F1
#
_cell.length_a   1.000
_cell.length_b   1.000
_cell.length_c   1.000
_cell.angle_alpha   90.00
_cell.angle_beta   90.00
_cell.angle_gamma   90.00
#
_symmetry.space_group_name_H-M   'P 1'
#
loop_
_entity.id
_entity.type
_entity.pdbx_description
1 polymer ?
#
loop_
_entity_poly.entity_id
_entity_poly.type
_entity_poly.pdbx_seq_one_letter_code
_entity_poly.pdbx_strand_id
1 'polypeptide(L)'
;MIYYLPKFWYAGSKKWGIPSDLPFIEGKLQRLNMANQKVASEQYEDIYKHFHNCGEWRKARELANQMLNDIANDYGITLKDYDQMIAANDDDSENTQFRVDLMIEKAKKAQKLAKPRIHFKELKRA
;
A
#
# COMPACT_ATOMS: atom_id res chain seq x y z
N MET A 1 -3.79 -7.06 4.99
CA MET A 1 -3.08 -5.86 4.50
C MET A 1 -2.55 -5.11 5.71
N ILE A 2 -1.26 -4.75 5.76
CA ILE A 2 -0.68 -4.03 6.90
C ILE A 2 -0.94 -2.54 6.67
N TYR A 3 -1.72 -1.91 7.54
CA TYR A 3 -1.94 -0.47 7.52
C TYR A 3 -0.93 0.22 8.43
N TYR A 4 -0.47 1.40 8.05
CA TYR A 4 0.19 2.30 9.01
C TYR A 4 -0.88 2.89 9.91
N LEU A 5 -1.28 2.17 10.96
CA LEU A 5 -2.29 2.64 11.92
C LEU A 5 -1.66 3.68 12.86
N PRO A 6 -2.34 4.79 13.20
CA PRO A 6 -1.92 5.63 14.33
C PRO A 6 -1.88 4.80 15.61
N LYS A 7 -0.93 5.09 16.50
CA LYS A 7 -0.74 4.45 17.81
C LYS A 7 -1.68 4.97 18.88
N PHE A 8 -2.22 6.18 18.69
CA PHE A 8 -3.09 6.84 19.66
C PHE A 8 -4.38 7.27 18.97
N TRP A 9 -5.50 6.80 19.49
CA TRP A 9 -6.84 7.16 19.06
C TRP A 9 -7.84 6.93 20.20
N TYR A 10 -9.08 7.37 19.99
CA TYR A 10 -10.13 7.14 20.96
C TYR A 10 -10.64 5.69 20.88
N ALA A 11 -10.42 4.91 21.94
CA ALA A 11 -10.77 3.48 21.99
C ALA A 11 -12.27 3.19 22.21
N GLY A 12 -13.11 4.23 22.32
CA GLY A 12 -14.53 4.07 22.64
C GLY A 12 -14.80 4.05 24.16
N SER A 13 -16.09 4.00 24.51
CA SER A 13 -16.52 3.84 25.89
C SER A 13 -17.74 2.93 25.98
N LYS A 14 -17.55 1.76 26.59
CA LYS A 14 -18.65 0.81 26.87
C LYS A 14 -19.71 1.41 27.80
N LYS A 15 -19.30 2.23 28.77
CA LYS A 15 -20.19 2.88 29.74
C LYS A 15 -21.19 3.83 29.05
N TRP A 16 -20.74 4.54 28.03
CA TRP A 16 -21.51 5.58 27.35
C TRP A 16 -22.01 5.13 25.97
N GLY A 17 -21.81 3.87 25.58
CA GLY A 17 -22.20 3.34 24.27
C GLY A 17 -21.48 3.99 23.09
N ILE A 18 -20.31 4.59 23.29
CA ILE A 18 -19.57 5.30 22.23
C ILE A 18 -18.61 4.32 21.57
N PRO A 19 -18.66 4.12 20.24
CA PRO A 19 -17.74 3.23 19.53
C PRO A 19 -16.31 3.79 19.49
N SER A 20 -15.35 2.90 19.28
CA SER A 20 -13.96 3.23 18.97
C SER A 20 -13.86 3.94 17.62
N ASP A 21 -12.87 4.81 17.48
CA ASP A 21 -12.54 5.41 16.19
C ASP A 21 -11.77 4.47 15.26
N LEU A 22 -11.32 3.32 15.77
CA LEU A 22 -10.53 2.36 14.99
C LEU A 22 -11.18 1.99 13.65
N PRO A 23 -12.47 1.60 13.56
CA PRO A 23 -13.07 1.22 12.28
C PRO A 23 -13.15 2.40 11.29
N PHE A 24 -13.35 3.61 11.82
CA PHE A 24 -13.34 4.83 11.01
C PHE A 24 -11.95 5.07 10.42
N ILE A 25 -10.91 5.01 11.26
CA ILE A 25 -9.52 5.21 10.86
C ILE A 25 -9.11 4.18 9.81
N GLU A 26 -9.38 2.90 10.05
CA GLU A 26 -9.08 1.82 9.10
C GLU A 26 -9.77 2.06 7.75
N GLY A 27 -11.05 2.40 7.75
CA GLY A 27 -11.80 2.66 6.52
C GLY A 27 -11.27 3.87 5.73
N LYS A 28 -10.74 4.90 6.39
CA LYS A 28 -10.13 6.05 5.71
C LYS A 28 -8.74 5.72 5.19
N LEU A 29 -7.90 5.05 5.98
CA LEU A 29 -6.55 4.66 5.56
C LEU A 29 -6.57 3.65 4.40
N GLN A 30 -7.57 2.77 4.34
CA GLN A 30 -7.75 1.83 3.23
C GLN A 30 -7.88 2.51 1.86
N ARG A 31 -8.38 3.75 1.82
CA ARG A 31 -8.53 4.53 0.58
C ARG A 31 -7.21 5.14 0.11
N LEU A 32 -6.19 5.18 0.97
CA LEU A 32 -4.92 5.84 0.72
C LEU A 32 -3.85 4.83 0.32
N ASN A 33 -2.90 5.26 -0.51
CA ASN A 33 -1.69 4.48 -0.75
C ASN A 33 -0.79 4.43 0.51
N MET A 34 0.19 3.54 0.53
CA MET A 34 1.02 3.29 1.72
C MET A 34 1.80 4.53 2.21
N ALA A 35 2.27 5.40 1.30
CA ALA A 35 2.99 6.62 1.66
C ALA A 35 2.06 7.63 2.34
N ASN A 36 0.87 7.84 1.77
CA ASN A 36 -0.14 8.74 2.31
C ASN A 36 -0.73 8.21 3.62
N GLN A 37 -0.89 6.88 3.77
CA GLN A 37 -1.30 6.28 5.04
C GLN A 37 -0.32 6.63 6.17
N LYS A 38 0.98 6.53 5.91
CA LYS A 38 1.99 6.85 6.93
C LYS A 38 1.89 8.31 7.37
N VAL A 39 1.85 9.24 6.42
CA VAL A 39 1.73 10.69 6.71
C VAL A 39 0.43 11.01 7.44
N ALA A 40 -0.69 10.47 6.97
CA ALA A 40 -2.00 10.69 7.57
C ALA A 40 -2.06 10.19 9.01
N SER A 41 -1.45 9.04 9.29
CA SER A 41 -1.42 8.45 10.63
C SER A 41 -0.50 9.20 11.59
N GLU A 42 0.66 9.67 11.12
CA GLU A 42 1.55 10.53 11.92
C GLU A 42 0.85 11.85 12.27
N GLN A 43 0.23 12.52 11.30
CA GLN A 43 -0.51 13.77 11.53
C GLN A 43 -1.73 13.56 12.44
N TYR A 44 -2.41 12.43 12.31
CA TYR A 44 -3.53 12.08 13.18
C TYR A 44 -3.06 12.00 14.64
N GLU A 45 -1.96 11.28 14.88
CA GLU A 45 -1.38 11.16 16.22
C GLU A 45 -0.98 12.50 16.80
N ASP A 46 -0.36 13.38 16.01
CA ASP A 46 0.11 14.68 16.49
C ASP A 46 -1.05 15.56 16.93
N ILE A 47 -2.12 15.65 16.12
CA ILE A 47 -3.33 16.39 16.47
C ILE A 47 -3.99 15.77 17.70
N TYR A 48 -4.17 14.45 17.71
CA TYR A 48 -4.83 13.77 18.82
C TYR A 48 -4.08 13.99 20.13
N LYS A 49 -2.76 13.76 20.15
CA LYS A 49 -1.93 13.96 21.34
C LYS A 49 -1.92 15.41 21.82
N HIS A 50 -1.83 16.38 20.91
CA HIS A 50 -1.78 17.79 21.27
C HIS A 50 -3.01 18.19 22.10
N PHE A 51 -4.22 17.99 21.56
CA PHE A 51 -5.45 18.37 22.24
C PHE A 51 -5.77 17.47 23.44
N HIS A 52 -5.40 16.18 23.37
CA HIS A 52 -5.51 15.26 24.50
C HIS A 52 -4.66 15.77 25.68
N ASN A 53 -3.41 16.15 25.44
CA ASN A 53 -2.53 16.66 26.49
C ASN A 53 -2.97 18.04 27.05
N CYS A 54 -3.72 18.83 26.27
CA CYS A 54 -4.36 20.06 26.74
C CYS A 54 -5.66 19.83 27.53
N GLY A 55 -6.10 18.58 27.72
CA GLY A 55 -7.37 18.25 28.38
C GLY A 55 -8.60 18.47 27.49
N GLU A 56 -8.40 18.81 26.21
CA GLU A 56 -9.46 19.05 25.23
C GLU A 56 -9.83 17.75 24.49
N TRP A 57 -10.21 16.71 25.23
CA TRP A 57 -10.41 15.33 24.72
C TRP A 57 -11.37 15.24 23.54
N ARG A 58 -12.45 16.02 23.57
CA ARG A 58 -13.46 16.03 22.51
C ARG A 58 -12.91 16.63 21.22
N LYS A 59 -12.20 17.76 21.32
CA LYS A 59 -11.54 18.40 20.18
C LYS A 59 -10.44 17.53 19.59
N ALA A 60 -9.69 16.82 20.43
CA ALA A 60 -8.67 15.86 19.99
C ALA A 60 -9.25 14.85 19.00
N ARG A 61 -10.40 14.27 19.36
CA ARG A 61 -11.14 13.34 18.52
C ARG A 61 -11.69 14.00 17.26
N GLU A 62 -12.40 15.12 17.42
CA GLU A 62 -13.09 15.79 16.31
C GLU A 62 -12.10 16.27 15.24
N LEU A 63 -11.01 16.94 15.63
CA LEU A 63 -10.03 17.50 14.70
C LEU A 63 -9.15 16.43 14.04
N ALA A 64 -8.75 15.39 14.77
CA ALA A 64 -7.97 14.30 14.19
C ALA A 64 -8.80 13.52 13.16
N ASN A 65 -10.07 13.22 13.46
CA ASN A 65 -10.96 12.54 12.52
C ASN A 65 -11.33 13.41 11.32
N GLN A 66 -11.52 14.72 11.52
CA GLN A 66 -11.77 15.66 10.44
C GLN A 66 -10.58 15.71 9.47
N MET A 67 -9.36 15.90 10.00
CA MET A 67 -8.14 15.93 9.19
C MET A 67 -7.96 14.63 8.39
N LEU A 68 -8.14 13.46 9.01
CA LEU A 68 -8.00 12.18 8.31
C LEU A 68 -9.07 12.00 7.23
N ASN A 69 -10.29 12.48 7.48
CA ASN A 69 -11.34 12.46 6.47
C ASN A 69 -10.99 13.34 5.27
N ASP A 70 -10.44 14.52 5.52
CA ASP A 70 -10.07 15.48 4.47
C ASP A 70 -8.93 14.90 3.61
N ILE A 71 -7.87 14.36 4.23
CA ILE A 71 -6.80 13.66 3.49
C ILE A 71 -7.35 12.49 2.67
N ALA A 72 -8.24 11.67 3.25
CA ALA A 72 -8.83 10.55 2.54
C ALA A 72 -9.75 10.97 1.38
N ASN A 73 -10.27 12.20 1.39
CA ASN A 73 -11.08 12.72 0.28
C ASN A 73 -10.21 13.38 -0.79
N ASP A 74 -9.15 14.08 -0.40
CA ASP A 74 -8.25 14.78 -1.32
C ASP A 74 -7.31 13.81 -2.06
N TYR A 75 -6.83 12.77 -1.36
CA TYR A 75 -5.79 11.86 -1.86
C TYR A 75 -6.23 10.40 -1.93
N GLY A 76 -7.45 10.09 -1.47
CA GLY A 76 -7.96 8.72 -1.45
C GLY A 76 -8.60 8.32 -2.76
N ILE A 77 -8.41 7.06 -3.15
CA ILE A 77 -9.11 6.44 -4.26
C ILE A 77 -10.56 6.23 -3.81
N THR A 78 -11.54 6.65 -4.62
CA THR A 78 -12.93 6.36 -4.32
C THR A 78 -13.22 4.87 -4.56
N LEU A 79 -14.24 4.30 -3.91
CA LEU A 79 -14.61 2.90 -4.14
C LEU A 79 -14.83 2.61 -5.64
N LYS A 80 -15.43 3.57 -6.35
CA LYS A 80 -15.65 3.52 -7.80
C LYS A 80 -14.35 3.49 -8.60
N ASP A 81 -13.36 4.30 -8.21
CA ASP A 81 -12.05 4.32 -8.88
C ASP A 81 -11.24 3.05 -8.56
N TYR A 82 -11.43 2.48 -7.37
CA TYR A 82 -10.81 1.21 -6.98
C TYR A 82 -11.39 0.04 -7.79
N ASP A 83 -12.72 -0.04 -7.92
CA ASP A 83 -13.39 -1.03 -8.76
C ASP A 83 -12.98 -0.90 -10.23
N GLN A 84 -12.79 0.34 -10.72
CA GLN A 84 -12.25 0.60 -12.05
C GLN A 84 -10.79 0.20 -12.21
N MET A 85 -9.94 0.41 -11.19
CA MET A 85 -8.55 -0.06 -11.22
C MET A 85 -8.44 -1.58 -11.18
N ILE A 86 -9.27 -2.28 -10.41
CA ILE A 86 -9.32 -3.75 -10.42
C ILE A 86 -9.76 -4.24 -11.81
N ALA A 87 -10.87 -3.70 -12.33
CA ALA A 87 -11.37 -4.07 -13.65
C ALA A 87 -10.35 -3.81 -14.76
N ALA A 88 -9.58 -2.72 -14.68
CA ALA A 88 -8.52 -2.39 -15.64
C ALA A 88 -7.28 -3.30 -15.50
N ASN A 89 -6.94 -3.74 -14.29
CA ASN A 89 -5.80 -4.64 -14.06
C ASN A 89 -6.13 -6.10 -14.43
N ASP A 90 -7.39 -6.53 -14.33
CA ASP A 90 -7.80 -7.86 -14.77
C ASP A 90 -7.61 -8.01 -16.30
N ASP A 91 -7.89 -6.96 -17.09
CA ASP A 91 -7.69 -6.92 -18.54
C ASP A 91 -6.20 -6.89 -18.95
N ASP A 92 -5.32 -6.29 -18.13
CA ASP A 92 -3.87 -6.21 -18.38
C ASP A 92 -3.09 -7.43 -17.85
N SER A 93 -3.66 -8.23 -16.94
CA SER A 93 -2.97 -9.36 -16.30
C SER A 93 -2.69 -10.51 -17.28
N GLU A 94 -3.63 -10.86 -18.16
CA GLU A 94 -3.42 -11.87 -19.22
C GLU A 94 -2.37 -11.42 -20.23
N ASN A 95 -2.33 -10.12 -20.54
CA ASN A 95 -1.40 -9.55 -21.53
C ASN A 95 0.03 -9.41 -20.96
N THR A 96 0.15 -9.10 -19.66
CA THR A 96 1.45 -8.93 -19.00
C THR A 96 2.15 -10.26 -18.77
N GLN A 97 1.42 -11.31 -18.33
CA GLN A 97 1.98 -12.64 -18.12
C GLN A 97 2.50 -13.26 -19.43
N PHE A 98 1.72 -13.13 -20.52
CA PHE A 98 2.14 -13.60 -21.85
C PHE A 98 3.43 -12.93 -22.34
N ARG A 99 3.57 -11.61 -22.11
CA ARG A 99 4.78 -10.86 -22.51
C ARG A 99 6.01 -11.26 -21.70
N VAL A 100 5.86 -11.51 -20.41
CA VAL A 100 6.94 -12.01 -19.53
C VAL A 100 7.40 -13.40 -19.99
N ASP A 101 6.46 -14.30 -20.24
CA ASP A 101 6.77 -15.67 -20.70
C ASP A 101 7.47 -15.67 -22.07
N LEU A 102 7.03 -14.80 -22.98
CA LEU A 102 7.67 -14.61 -24.28
C LEU A 102 9.12 -14.09 -24.17
N MET A 103 9.40 -13.18 -23.24
CA MET A 103 10.76 -12.68 -23.01
C MET A 103 11.67 -13.74 -22.39
N ILE A 104 11.14 -14.55 -21.46
CA ILE A 104 11.87 -15.68 -20.85
C ILE A 104 12.25 -16.72 -21.92
N GLU A 105 11.33 -17.05 -22.83
CA GLU A 105 11.57 -17.93 -23.98
C GLU A 105 12.69 -17.42 -24.90
N LYS A 106 12.67 -16.12 -25.24
CA LYS A 106 13.72 -15.48 -26.06
C LYS A 106 15.08 -15.50 -25.36
N ALA A 107 15.13 -15.21 -24.06
CA ALA A 107 16.36 -15.24 -23.27
C ALA A 107 16.95 -16.66 -23.20
N LYS A 108 16.13 -17.69 -22.99
CA LYS A 108 16.56 -19.11 -23.00
C LYS A 108 17.17 -19.52 -24.35
N LYS A 109 16.59 -19.07 -25.47
CA LYS A 109 17.12 -19.36 -26.82
C LYS A 109 18.46 -18.68 -27.07
N ALA A 110 18.59 -17.40 -26.69
CA ALA A 110 19.85 -16.67 -26.80
C ALA A 110 20.95 -17.33 -25.95
N GLN A 111 20.63 -17.77 -24.74
CA GLN A 111 21.57 -18.43 -23.84
C GLN A 111 22.03 -19.80 -24.37
N LYS A 112 21.15 -20.56 -25.05
CA LYS A 112 21.53 -21.81 -25.73
C LYS A 112 22.49 -21.57 -26.91
N LEU A 113 22.29 -20.48 -27.67
CA LEU A 113 23.13 -20.11 -28.81
C LEU A 113 24.48 -19.51 -28.38
N ALA A 114 24.53 -18.85 -27.23
CA ALA A 114 25.72 -18.20 -26.69
C ALA A 114 26.67 -19.13 -25.92
N LYS A 115 26.34 -20.43 -25.77
CA LYS A 115 27.23 -21.38 -25.10
C LYS A 115 28.54 -21.54 -25.91
N PRO A 116 29.71 -21.16 -25.35
CA PRO A 116 30.97 -21.31 -26.05
C PRO A 116 31.28 -22.81 -26.24
N ARG A 117 31.50 -23.21 -27.51
CA ARG A 117 32.02 -24.54 -27.83
C ARG A 117 33.50 -24.56 -27.52
N ILE A 118 33.89 -25.25 -26.45
CA ILE A 118 35.29 -25.52 -26.14
C ILE A 118 35.75 -26.62 -27.10
N HIS A 119 36.53 -26.24 -28.12
CA HIS A 119 37.23 -27.20 -28.96
C HIS A 119 38.57 -27.55 -28.32
N PHE A 120 38.66 -28.74 -27.76
CA PHE A 120 39.94 -29.31 -27.33
C PHE A 120 40.76 -29.62 -28.59
N LYS A 121 41.82 -28.83 -28.84
CA LYS A 121 42.87 -29.21 -29.80
C LYS A 121 43.71 -30.30 -29.14
N GLU A 122 43.70 -31.50 -29.71
CA GLU A 122 44.63 -32.56 -29.33
C GLU A 122 46.07 -32.11 -29.60
N LEU A 123 46.84 -31.94 -28.54
CA LEU A 123 48.29 -31.74 -28.61
C LEU A 123 48.93 -33.10 -28.92
N LYS A 124 49.27 -33.35 -30.19
CA LYS A 124 50.20 -34.42 -30.55
C LYS A 124 51.56 -34.12 -29.89
N ARG A 125 51.98 -34.97 -28.95
CA ARG A 125 53.37 -35.01 -28.48
C ARG A 125 54.23 -35.62 -29.58
N ALA A 126 55.32 -34.92 -29.90
CA ALA A 126 56.40 -35.36 -30.77
C ALA A 126 57.25 -36.43 -30.08
#